data_AF-S7MMW7-F1
#
_entry.id   AF-S7MMW7-F1
#
_cell.length_a   1.000
_cell.length_b   1.000
_cell.length_c   1.000
_cell.angle_alpha   90.00
_cell.angle_beta   90.00
_cell.angle_gamma   90.00
#
_symmetry.space_group_name_H-M   'P 1'
#
loop_
_entity.id
_entity.type
_entity.pdbx_description
1 polymer ?
#
loop_
_entity_poly.entity_id
_entity_poly.type
_entity_poly.pdbx_seq_one_letter_code
_entity_poly.pdbx_strand_id
1 'polypeptide(L)'
;MVLLAEKLLKPLPADKQIKTGPFLKAVSHLLPYFDCLGSPVFMPIKADISGHITKIKAVYNTDPAKFQTLQNILEAKKEMYGAEWLKVGAMLVLMWLKRGLRFLQVYLQSI
;
A
#
# COMPACT_ATOMS: atom_id res chain seq x y z
N MET A 1 3.70 -4.83 -20.18
CA MET A 1 3.95 -5.54 -18.90
C MET A 1 5.19 -4.94 -18.27
N VAL A 2 5.11 -4.39 -17.06
CA VAL A 2 6.31 -3.86 -16.37
C VAL A 2 7.07 -5.04 -15.75
N LEU A 3 8.39 -5.08 -15.93
CA LEU A 3 9.24 -6.08 -15.27
C LEU A 3 9.29 -5.77 -13.77
N LEU A 4 8.76 -6.68 -12.94
CA LEU A 4 8.79 -6.53 -11.48
C LEU A 4 10.21 -6.36 -10.93
N ALA A 5 11.20 -6.99 -11.59
CA ALA A 5 12.62 -6.86 -11.26
C ALA A 5 13.16 -5.43 -11.42
N GLU A 6 12.51 -4.58 -12.21
CA GLU A 6 12.93 -3.18 -12.40
C GLU A 6 12.29 -2.21 -11.40
N LYS A 7 11.25 -2.66 -10.67
CA LYS A 7 10.45 -1.83 -9.76
C LYS A 7 10.43 -2.39 -8.34
N LEU A 8 11.59 -2.82 -7.87
CA LEU A 8 11.76 -3.41 -6.54
C LEU A 8 11.36 -2.43 -5.42
N LEU A 9 10.77 -3.00 -4.37
CA LEU A 9 10.64 -2.29 -3.10
C LEU A 9 12.05 -2.00 -2.56
N LYS A 10 12.19 -0.86 -1.88
CA LYS A 10 13.46 -0.54 -1.22
C LYS A 10 13.74 -1.55 -0.09
N PRO A 11 15.02 -1.90 0.14
CA PRO A 11 15.38 -2.72 1.28
C PRO A 11 15.00 -2.03 2.58
N LEU A 12 14.69 -2.84 3.60
CA LEU A 12 14.29 -2.32 4.90
C LEU A 12 15.50 -1.71 5.63
N PRO A 13 15.46 -0.44 6.04
CA PRO A 13 16.50 0.16 6.87
C PRO A 13 16.52 -0.43 8.29
N ALA A 14 17.58 -0.13 9.06
CA ALA A 14 17.76 -0.64 10.42
C ALA A 14 16.63 -0.25 11.39
N ASP A 15 16.08 0.95 11.23
CA ASP A 15 14.93 1.47 12.00
C ASP A 15 13.58 0.90 11.52
N LYS A 16 13.59 0.08 10.45
CA LYS A 16 12.41 -0.55 9.84
C LYS A 16 11.36 0.45 9.32
N GLN A 17 11.74 1.71 9.12
CA GLN A 17 10.83 2.73 8.60
C GLN A 17 10.61 2.55 7.09
N ILE A 18 9.35 2.67 6.64
CA ILE A 18 8.99 2.48 5.23
C ILE A 18 8.61 3.82 4.63
N LYS A 19 9.43 4.34 3.71
CA LYS A 19 9.17 5.60 3.01
C LYS A 19 7.89 5.50 2.17
N THR A 20 6.91 6.36 2.44
CA THR A 20 5.56 6.32 1.84
C THR A 20 5.61 6.43 0.33
N GLY A 21 6.25 7.46 -0.21
CA GLY A 21 6.30 7.71 -1.65
C GLY A 21 6.89 6.54 -2.46
N PRO A 22 8.11 6.07 -2.14
CA PRO A 22 8.70 4.89 -2.77
C PRO A 22 7.84 3.63 -2.65
N PHE A 23 7.24 3.39 -1.48
CA PHE A 23 6.35 2.24 -1.27
C PHE A 23 5.14 2.31 -2.20
N LEU A 24 4.39 3.43 -2.21
CA LEU A 24 3.21 3.61 -3.05
C LEU A 24 3.53 3.48 -4.54
N LYS A 25 4.68 4.00 -4.96
CA LYS A 25 5.16 3.86 -6.35
C LYS A 25 5.41 2.40 -6.71
N ALA A 26 6.08 1.64 -5.85
CA ALA A 26 6.38 0.24 -6.10
C ALA A 26 5.09 -0.60 -6.17
N VAL A 27 4.20 -0.48 -5.18
CA VAL A 27 2.97 -1.30 -5.12
C VAL A 27 1.97 -0.98 -6.23
N SER A 28 1.99 0.25 -6.77
CA SER A 28 1.18 0.61 -7.96
C SER A 28 1.55 -0.23 -9.19
N HIS A 29 2.81 -0.64 -9.32
CA HIS A 29 3.26 -1.47 -10.44
C HIS A 29 2.86 -2.95 -10.31
N LEU A 30 2.31 -3.37 -9.16
CA LEU A 30 1.79 -4.73 -8.98
C LEU A 30 0.38 -4.90 -9.57
N LEU A 31 -0.38 -3.81 -9.73
CA LEU A 31 -1.76 -3.86 -10.20
C LEU A 31 -1.94 -4.49 -11.59
N PRO A 32 -1.06 -4.26 -12.58
CA PRO A 32 -1.17 -4.91 -13.89
C PRO A 32 -1.02 -6.43 -13.84
N TYR A 33 -0.47 -7.01 -12.76
CA TYR A 33 -0.35 -8.45 -12.61
C TYR A 33 -1.73 -9.15 -12.57
N PHE A 34 -2.74 -8.51 -11.99
CA PHE A 34 -4.10 -9.05 -11.99
C PHE A 34 -4.69 -9.20 -13.39
N ASP A 35 -4.24 -8.38 -14.35
CA ASP A 35 -4.66 -8.50 -15.75
C ASP A 35 -4.00 -9.73 -16.42
N CYS A 36 -2.82 -10.14 -15.96
CA CYS A 36 -2.12 -11.33 -16.44
C CYS A 36 -2.75 -12.64 -15.96
N LEU A 37 -3.61 -12.61 -14.94
CA LEU A 37 -4.32 -13.80 -14.45
C LEU A 37 -5.45 -14.26 -15.39
N GLY A 38 -5.75 -13.49 -16.44
CA GLY A 38 -6.63 -13.91 -17.54
C GLY A 38 -8.10 -14.09 -17.17
N SER A 39 -8.52 -13.70 -15.96
CA SER A 39 -9.89 -13.88 -15.49
C SER A 39 -10.49 -12.60 -14.88
N PRO A 40 -11.73 -12.24 -15.25
CA PRO A 40 -12.41 -11.05 -14.74
C PRO A 40 -12.69 -11.12 -13.23
N VAL A 41 -12.65 -12.30 -12.63
CA VAL A 41 -12.89 -12.52 -11.19
C VAL A 41 -11.88 -11.79 -10.30
N PHE A 42 -10.71 -11.43 -10.85
CA PHE A 42 -9.66 -10.70 -10.13
C PHE A 42 -9.81 -9.18 -10.22
N MET A 43 -10.70 -8.66 -11.08
CA MET A 43 -10.92 -7.21 -11.24
C MET A 43 -11.37 -6.50 -9.95
N PRO A 44 -12.30 -7.07 -9.13
CA PRO A 44 -12.66 -6.45 -7.86
C PRO A 44 -11.48 -6.31 -6.90
N ILE A 45 -10.56 -7.28 -6.88
CA ILE A 45 -9.36 -7.25 -6.03
C ILE A 45 -8.40 -6.15 -6.50
N LYS A 46 -8.16 -6.06 -7.82
CA LYS A 46 -7.37 -4.98 -8.42
C LYS A 46 -7.95 -3.59 -8.08
N ALA A 47 -9.27 -3.43 -8.20
CA ALA A 47 -9.97 -2.18 -7.93
C ALA A 47 -9.85 -1.78 -6.45
N ASP A 48 -10.03 -2.72 -5.52
CA ASP A 48 -9.90 -2.49 -4.08
C ASP A 48 -8.48 -2.01 -3.70
N ILE A 49 -7.45 -2.73 -4.15
CA ILE A 49 -6.05 -2.37 -3.89
C ILE A 49 -5.71 -1.01 -4.50
N SER A 50 -6.16 -0.74 -5.73
CA SER A 50 -5.97 0.55 -6.40
C SER A 50 -6.62 1.71 -5.62
N GLY A 51 -7.84 1.49 -5.13
CA GLY A 51 -8.56 2.45 -4.28
C GLY A 51 -7.81 2.74 -2.98
N HIS A 52 -7.24 1.71 -2.36
CA HIS A 52 -6.45 1.86 -1.15
C HIS A 52 -5.15 2.66 -1.37
N ILE A 53 -4.41 2.36 -2.44
CA ILE A 53 -3.22 3.13 -2.84
C ILE A 53 -3.58 4.60 -3.06
N THR A 54 -4.68 4.86 -3.76
CA THR A 54 -5.14 6.23 -4.06
C THR A 54 -5.47 7.00 -2.80
N LYS A 55 -6.18 6.40 -1.84
CA LYS A 55 -6.52 7.02 -0.56
C LYS A 55 -5.28 7.36 0.27
N ILE A 56 -4.29 6.46 0.35
CA ILE A 56 -3.04 6.74 1.08
C ILE A 56 -2.24 7.83 0.37
N LYS A 57 -2.19 7.80 -0.97
CA LYS A 57 -1.50 8.83 -1.77
C LYS A 57 -2.14 10.21 -1.57
N ALA A 58 -3.46 10.29 -1.45
CA ALA A 58 -4.15 11.54 -1.14
C ALA A 58 -3.70 12.10 0.22
N VAL A 59 -3.62 11.26 1.27
CA VAL A 59 -3.11 11.68 2.59
C VAL A 59 -1.64 12.10 2.50
N TYR A 60 -0.80 11.33 1.83
CA TYR A 60 0.61 11.68 1.65
C TYR A 60 0.80 13.05 0.98
N ASN A 61 -0.01 13.34 -0.04
CA ASN A 61 0.09 14.58 -0.81
C ASN A 61 -0.35 15.83 -0.03
N THR A 62 -1.08 15.70 1.08
CA THR A 62 -1.45 16.89 1.88
C THR A 62 -0.25 17.48 2.62
N ASP A 63 0.69 16.64 3.03
CA ASP A 63 1.95 17.05 3.66
C ASP A 63 3.03 15.95 3.51
N PRO A 64 3.76 15.93 2.38
CA PRO A 64 4.79 14.91 2.13
C PRO A 64 5.93 14.90 3.15
N ALA A 65 6.20 16.04 3.79
CA ALA A 65 7.24 16.16 4.81
C ALA A 65 6.79 15.48 6.11
N LYS A 66 5.55 15.74 6.54
CA LYS A 66 4.94 15.08 7.71
C LYS A 66 4.69 13.59 7.48
N PHE A 67 4.30 13.19 6.26
CA PHE A 67 3.94 11.80 5.94
C PHE A 67 5.06 11.03 5.24
N GLN A 68 6.31 11.31 5.61
CA GLN A 68 7.49 10.74 4.98
C GLN A 68 7.51 9.19 5.03
N THR A 69 7.02 8.62 6.14
CA THR A 69 6.93 7.18 6.34
C THR A 69 5.49 6.71 6.57
N LEU A 70 5.22 5.42 6.30
CA LEU A 70 3.91 4.82 6.60
C LEU A 70 3.59 4.91 8.09
N GLN A 71 4.61 4.83 8.93
CA GLN A 71 4.51 4.98 10.38
C GLN A 71 4.05 6.38 10.78
N ASN A 72 4.60 7.43 10.16
CA ASN A 72 4.16 8.81 10.45
C ASN A 72 2.68 9.04 10.08
N ILE A 73 2.19 8.39 9.02
CA ILE A 73 0.75 8.42 8.69
C ILE A 73 -0.09 7.84 9.84
N LEU A 74 0.36 6.73 10.43
CA LEU A 74 -0.34 6.08 11.55
C LEU A 74 -0.28 6.92 12.82
N GLU A 75 0.89 7.46 13.16
CA GLU A 75 1.11 8.31 14.34
C GLU A 75 0.23 9.57 14.29
N ALA A 76 0.28 10.31 13.18
CA ALA A 76 -0.53 11.50 12.99
C ALA A 76 -2.04 11.22 13.03
N LYS A 77 -2.48 10.04 12.56
CA LYS A 77 -3.88 9.63 12.64
C LYS A 77 -4.28 9.22 14.05
N LYS A 78 -3.39 8.56 14.80
CA LYS A 78 -3.61 8.24 16.21
C LYS A 78 -3.78 9.51 17.04
N GLU A 79 -2.95 10.53 16.81
CA GLU A 79 -3.08 11.84 17.46
C GLU A 79 -4.40 12.55 17.12
N MET A 80 -4.81 12.51 15.84
CA MET A 80 -6.01 13.20 15.36
C MET A 80 -7.33 12.57 15.87
N TYR A 81 -7.39 11.25 16.01
CA TYR A 81 -8.65 10.53 16.30
C TYR A 81 -8.72 9.87 17.69
N GLY A 82 -7.67 9.99 18.51
CA GLY A 82 -7.65 9.45 19.87
C GLY A 82 -7.98 7.95 19.90
N ALA A 83 -8.89 7.51 20.77
CA ALA A 83 -9.27 6.09 20.90
C ALA A 83 -9.99 5.52 19.66
N GLU A 84 -10.59 6.36 18.83
CA GLU A 84 -11.34 5.93 17.64
C GLU A 84 -10.43 5.68 16.43
N TRP A 85 -9.13 6.00 16.52
CA TRP A 85 -8.17 5.90 15.41
C TRP A 85 -8.09 4.53 14.73
N LEU A 86 -8.42 3.45 15.44
CA LEU A 86 -8.48 2.08 14.91
C LEU A 86 -9.68 1.85 13.98
N LYS A 87 -10.71 2.67 14.08
CA LYS A 87 -11.98 2.53 13.33
C LYS A 87 -12.10 3.53 12.18
N VAL A 88 -11.18 4.50 12.06
CA VAL A 88 -11.26 5.59 11.07
C VAL A 88 -10.11 5.59 10.06
N GLY A 89 -10.48 5.80 8.78
CA GLY A 89 -9.60 6.38 7.75
C GLY A 89 -8.37 5.56 7.32
N ALA A 90 -7.24 6.24 7.14
CA ALA A 90 -6.03 5.72 6.49
C ALA A 90 -5.43 4.45 7.13
N MET A 91 -5.70 4.21 8.41
CA MET A 91 -5.29 3.00 9.12
C MET A 91 -6.05 1.76 8.62
N LEU A 92 -7.37 1.88 8.47
CA LEU A 92 -8.21 0.84 7.86
C LEU A 92 -7.75 0.55 6.43
N VAL A 93 -7.46 1.59 5.66
CA VAL A 93 -6.96 1.49 4.28
C VAL A 93 -5.61 0.77 4.23
N LEU A 94 -4.66 1.12 5.10
CA LEU A 94 -3.33 0.50 5.13
C LEU A 94 -3.41 -0.97 5.58
N MET A 95 -4.32 -1.28 6.51
CA MET A 95 -4.60 -2.66 6.95
C MET A 95 -5.10 -3.52 5.78
N TRP A 96 -6.10 -3.06 5.03
CA TRP A 96 -6.62 -3.79 3.87
C TRP A 96 -5.60 -3.91 2.76
N LEU A 97 -4.84 -2.84 2.48
CA LEU A 97 -3.75 -2.88 1.51
C LEU A 97 -2.72 -3.96 1.87
N LYS A 98 -2.31 -4.05 3.15
CA LYS A 98 -1.38 -5.10 3.61
C LYS A 98 -1.92 -6.51 3.34
N ARG A 99 -3.23 -6.74 3.54
CA ARG A 99 -3.85 -8.06 3.26
C ARG A 99 -3.82 -8.40 1.77
N GLY A 100 -4.17 -7.44 0.90
CA GLY A 100 -4.10 -7.63 -0.55
C GLY A 100 -2.68 -7.90 -1.06
N LEU A 101 -1.69 -7.16 -0.53
CA LEU A 101 -0.27 -7.40 -0.85
C LEU A 101 0.24 -8.74 -0.33
N ARG A 102 -0.21 -9.19 0.85
CA ARG A 102 0.13 -10.51 1.38
C ARG A 102 -0.43 -11.63 0.53
N PHE A 103 -1.67 -11.50 0.04
CA PHE A 103 -2.25 -12.45 -0.90
C PHE A 103 -1.38 -12.58 -2.16
N LEU A 104 -1.03 -11.46 -2.80
CA LEU A 104 -0.15 -11.45 -3.97
C LEU A 104 1.21 -12.08 -3.69
N GLN A 105 1.84 -11.74 -2.56
CA GLN A 105 3.13 -12.29 -2.17
C GLN A 105 3.08 -13.81 -2.00
N VAL A 106 2.08 -14.34 -1.29
CA VAL A 106 1.92 -15.79 -1.08
C VAL A 106 1.61 -16.49 -2.40
N TYR A 107 0.71 -15.94 -3.20
CA TYR A 107 0.34 -16.50 -4.50
C TYR A 107 1.55 -16.61 -5.43
N LEU A 108 2.33 -15.53 -5.58
CA LEU A 108 3.54 -15.52 -6.41
C LEU A 108 4.64 -16.46 -5.91
N GLN A 109 4.74 -16.69 -4.61
CA GLN A 109 5.69 -17.64 -4.03
C GLN A 109 5.25 -19.10 -4.14
N SER A 110 3.95 -19.34 -4.35
CA SER A 110 3.40 -20.69 -4.48
C SER A 110 3.46 -21.26 -5.90
N ILE A 111 3.82 -20.42 -6.87
CA ILE A 111 4.09 -20.79 -8.27
C ILE A 111 5.58 -21.01 -8.41
#